data_AF-A0A8J9YBM4-F1
#
_entry.id   AF-A0A8J9YBM4-F1
#
_cell.length_a   1.000
_cell.length_b   1.000
_cell.length_c   1.000
_cell.angle_alpha   90.00
_cell.angle_beta   90.00
_cell.angle_gamma   90.00
#
_symmetry.space_group_name_H-M   'P 1'
#
loop_
_entity.id
_entity.type
_entity.pdbx_description
1 polymer ?
#
loop_
_entity_poly.entity_id
_entity_poly.type
_entity_poly.pdbx_seq_one_letter_code
_entity_poly.pdbx_strand_id
1 'polypeptide(L)'
;MAEMLKHWLSQRLQRPISWEAEEFGEKMKNGYVIASVLRSYHVISDDKYYLMRPSNVDEDVKRNWKYLKEWLRDIEINITDIDMYSIMSGKGSTLLRLFYQLFLHLDKRDRTNFIKQERKATSSLIEKIGHRFVVEKLHEVQEPSIDDLSKPLLDQKMFIEWQRKKEKEVKEMYDYMRHKYSKVIAKIEESNIPIKHQVPNLKKISNKDKKDMEKFSLKYPCEFRNYTYEELVELEEKAIERKKSLIDSDWARSYMDNLYVKIHNKADSEEFQKQLTNVISGSLWDLSVAEEESKLDTELAKKVMKLSQFEKQMCTQIMETKQQARNLVRNRIASQDEFNDQRTEQFNQFLNNVKEEINLGLSEIDFEKHRQNMLHKKLKYSKRNFSRRRDT
;
A
#
# COMPACT_ATOMS: atom_id res chain seq x y z
N MET A 1 15.16 -48.42 8.79
CA MET A 1 13.98 -47.52 8.87
C MET A 1 13.59 -47.18 10.31
N ALA A 2 13.36 -48.17 11.19
CA ALA A 2 13.14 -47.91 12.62
C ALA A 2 14.31 -47.15 13.29
N GLU A 3 15.55 -47.41 12.86
CA GLU A 3 16.75 -46.67 13.30
C GLU A 3 16.75 -45.19 12.93
N MET A 4 16.19 -44.83 11.76
CA MET A 4 16.04 -43.43 11.34
C MET A 4 15.04 -42.70 12.24
N LEU A 5 13.93 -43.35 12.58
CA LEU A 5 12.96 -42.81 13.52
C LEU A 5 13.54 -42.72 14.94
N LYS A 6 14.36 -43.70 15.36
CA LYS A 6 15.06 -43.69 16.64
C LYS A 6 16.04 -42.52 16.73
N HIS A 7 16.81 -42.29 15.67
CA HIS A 7 17.73 -41.14 15.58
C HIS A 7 16.96 -39.81 15.61
N TRP A 8 15.90 -39.68 14.81
CA TRP A 8 15.05 -38.49 14.79
C TRP A 8 14.41 -38.20 16.15
N LEU A 9 13.79 -39.18 16.81
CA LEU A 9 13.17 -39.01 18.12
C LEU A 9 14.21 -38.68 19.20
N SER A 10 15.40 -39.31 19.15
CA SER A 10 16.48 -39.02 20.11
C SER A 10 17.01 -37.60 19.95
N GLN A 11 17.16 -37.12 18.71
CA GLN A 11 17.58 -35.76 18.39
C GLN A 11 16.56 -34.72 18.85
N ARG A 12 15.25 -34.99 18.66
CA ARG A 12 14.19 -34.03 18.95
C ARG A 12 13.77 -33.96 20.41
N LEU A 13 13.72 -35.11 21.09
CA LEU A 13 13.35 -35.16 22.51
C LEU A 13 14.55 -34.94 23.44
N GLN A 14 15.77 -34.78 22.89
CA GLN A 14 17.03 -34.63 23.62
C GLN A 14 17.23 -35.71 24.70
N ARG A 15 16.69 -36.90 24.45
CA ARG A 15 16.75 -38.05 25.37
C ARG A 15 17.14 -39.29 24.58
N PRO A 16 18.12 -40.08 25.05
CA PRO A 16 18.47 -41.33 24.40
C PRO A 16 17.30 -42.30 24.55
N ILE A 17 16.70 -42.63 23.43
CA ILE A 17 15.58 -43.54 23.37
C ILE A 17 16.11 -44.92 22.98
N SER A 18 16.10 -45.86 23.93
CA SER A 18 16.49 -47.25 23.70
C SER A 18 15.24 -48.15 23.72
N TRP A 19 14.70 -48.44 22.54
CA TRP A 19 13.69 -49.49 22.36
C TRP A 19 14.20 -50.53 21.37
N GLU A 20 13.82 -51.77 21.62
CA GLU A 20 13.97 -52.90 20.71
C GLU A 20 12.70 -53.05 19.86
N ALA A 21 12.81 -53.72 18.71
CA ALA A 21 11.70 -53.84 17.76
C ALA A 21 10.47 -54.56 18.34
N GLU A 22 10.70 -55.49 19.27
CA GLU A 22 9.65 -56.28 19.94
C GLU A 22 8.90 -55.47 21.00
N GLU A 23 9.60 -54.55 21.68
CA GLU A 23 9.03 -53.72 22.75
C GLU A 23 8.42 -52.40 22.25
N PHE A 24 8.63 -52.07 20.97
CA PHE A 24 8.23 -50.79 20.39
C PHE A 24 6.72 -50.54 20.48
N GLY A 25 5.90 -51.55 20.18
CA GLY A 25 4.44 -51.44 20.25
C GLY A 25 3.94 -51.16 21.66
N GLU A 26 4.49 -51.87 22.65
CA GLU A 26 4.09 -51.78 24.05
C GLU A 26 4.51 -50.46 24.73
N LYS A 27 5.71 -49.95 24.40
CA LYS A 27 6.19 -48.67 24.96
C LYS A 27 5.49 -47.46 24.34
N MET A 28 4.87 -47.63 23.17
CA MET A 28 4.29 -46.53 22.39
C MET A 28 2.78 -46.47 22.37
N LYS A 29 2.10 -47.56 22.71
CA LYS A 29 0.64 -47.64 22.67
C LYS A 29 -0.06 -46.58 23.52
N ASN A 30 0.63 -45.97 24.49
CA ASN A 30 0.05 -44.92 25.33
C ASN A 30 -0.05 -43.54 24.65
N GLY A 31 0.65 -43.33 23.52
CA GLY A 31 0.62 -42.06 22.79
C GLY A 31 1.31 -40.88 23.48
N TYR A 32 1.80 -41.04 24.72
CA TYR A 32 2.53 -40.00 25.46
C TYR A 32 3.79 -39.51 24.72
N VAL A 33 4.51 -40.41 24.05
CA VAL A 33 5.67 -40.05 23.25
C VAL A 33 5.25 -39.21 22.04
N ILE A 34 4.13 -39.54 21.40
CA ILE A 34 3.57 -38.76 20.29
C ILE A 34 3.22 -37.36 20.78
N ALA A 35 2.54 -37.24 21.92
CA ALA A 35 2.23 -35.94 22.52
C ALA A 35 3.51 -35.12 22.84
N SER A 36 4.57 -35.80 23.28
CA SER A 36 5.86 -35.16 23.58
C SER A 36 6.54 -34.62 22.32
N VAL A 37 6.45 -35.33 21.20
CA VAL A 37 6.89 -34.85 19.89
C VAL A 37 6.03 -33.67 19.44
N LEU A 38 4.71 -33.77 19.54
CA LEU A 38 3.82 -32.68 19.13
C LEU A 38 4.06 -31.39 19.95
N ARG A 39 4.44 -31.53 21.22
CA ARG A 39 4.89 -30.43 22.08
C ARG A 39 6.21 -29.82 21.58
N SER A 40 7.20 -30.64 21.21
CA SER A 40 8.49 -30.12 20.72
C SER A 40 8.35 -29.34 19.41
N TYR A 41 7.33 -29.65 18.61
CA TYR A 41 6.98 -28.93 17.38
C TYR A 41 5.99 -27.77 17.62
N HIS A 42 5.64 -27.46 18.87
CA HIS A 42 4.66 -26.45 19.28
C HIS A 42 3.27 -26.59 18.60
N VAL A 43 2.92 -27.81 18.18
CA VAL A 43 1.57 -28.10 17.66
C VAL A 43 0.56 -28.08 18.81
N ILE A 44 1.03 -28.45 20.00
CA ILE A 44 0.23 -28.54 21.22
C ILE A 44 0.85 -27.61 22.28
N SER A 45 0.00 -26.86 22.98
CA SER A 45 0.37 -26.01 24.12
C SER A 45 0.71 -26.84 25.36
N ASP A 46 1.51 -26.29 26.27
CA ASP A 46 1.89 -26.96 27.52
C ASP A 46 0.67 -27.39 28.37
N ASP A 47 -0.41 -26.61 28.36
CA ASP A 47 -1.67 -26.93 29.07
C ASP A 47 -2.33 -28.20 28.53
N LYS A 48 -2.32 -28.37 27.21
CA LYS A 48 -2.89 -29.56 26.54
C LYS A 48 -2.01 -30.78 26.79
N TYR A 49 -0.69 -30.61 26.85
CA TYR A 49 0.24 -31.69 27.19
C TYR A 49 0.03 -32.21 28.61
N TYR A 50 -0.31 -31.33 29.57
CA TYR A 50 -0.59 -31.71 30.97
C TYR A 50 -1.80 -32.65 31.11
N LEU A 51 -2.71 -32.68 30.13
CA LEU A 51 -3.85 -33.60 30.11
C LEU A 51 -3.44 -35.06 29.82
N MET A 52 -2.23 -35.29 29.29
CA MET A 52 -1.75 -36.64 28.95
C MET A 52 -1.16 -37.36 30.16
N ARG A 53 -1.55 -38.62 30.34
CA ARG A 53 -1.02 -39.47 31.41
C ARG A 53 -0.01 -40.49 30.87
N PRO A 54 1.18 -40.65 31.47
CA PRO A 54 2.19 -41.61 31.01
C PRO A 54 1.90 -43.07 31.44
N SER A 55 0.70 -43.36 31.95
CA SER A 55 0.28 -44.68 32.44
C SER A 55 -0.23 -45.60 31.32
N ASN A 56 0.14 -46.88 31.33
CA ASN A 56 -0.29 -47.89 30.34
C ASN A 56 -1.61 -48.58 30.70
N VAL A 57 -2.41 -48.01 31.61
CA VAL A 57 -3.75 -48.51 31.96
C VAL A 57 -4.70 -48.26 30.79
N ASP A 58 -5.50 -49.27 30.41
CA ASP A 58 -6.37 -49.22 29.22
C ASP A 58 -7.30 -48.00 29.17
N GLU A 59 -7.79 -47.55 30.33
CA GLU A 59 -8.61 -46.34 30.44
C GLU A 59 -7.84 -45.04 30.15
N ASP A 60 -6.58 -44.96 30.59
CA ASP A 60 -5.70 -43.81 30.31
C ASP A 60 -5.26 -43.82 28.84
N VAL A 61 -4.97 -44.99 28.27
CA VAL A 61 -4.63 -45.16 26.84
C VAL A 61 -5.79 -44.70 25.95
N LYS A 62 -7.03 -45.13 26.25
CA LYS A 62 -8.22 -44.68 25.50
C LYS A 62 -8.44 -43.18 25.57
N ARG A 63 -8.27 -42.57 26.75
CA ARG A 63 -8.38 -41.12 26.93
C ARG A 63 -7.30 -40.36 26.15
N ASN A 64 -6.05 -40.79 26.27
CA ASN A 64 -4.93 -40.18 25.55
C ASN A 64 -5.13 -40.21 24.03
N TRP A 65 -5.60 -41.33 23.48
CA TRP A 65 -5.89 -41.43 22.05
C TRP A 65 -7.10 -40.64 21.59
N LYS A 66 -8.07 -40.36 22.45
CA LYS A 66 -9.19 -39.45 22.13
C LYS A 66 -8.67 -38.04 21.87
N TYR A 67 -7.79 -37.54 22.73
CA TYR A 67 -7.16 -36.24 22.56
C TYR A 67 -6.18 -36.22 21.37
N LEU A 68 -5.37 -37.27 21.23
CA LEU A 68 -4.44 -37.38 20.10
C LEU A 68 -5.17 -37.44 18.75
N LYS A 69 -6.34 -38.08 18.66
CA LYS A 69 -7.14 -38.11 17.42
C LYS A 69 -7.54 -36.70 16.99
N GLU A 70 -7.92 -35.84 17.92
CA GLU A 70 -8.22 -34.43 17.65
C GLU A 70 -6.97 -33.66 17.22
N TRP A 71 -5.86 -33.82 17.95
CA TRP A 71 -4.61 -33.10 17.66
C TRP A 71 -3.92 -33.56 16.38
N LEU A 72 -4.05 -34.83 16.00
CA LEU A 72 -3.50 -35.36 14.76
C LEU A 72 -4.32 -34.89 13.55
N ARG A 73 -5.62 -34.64 13.72
CA ARG A 73 -6.47 -34.00 12.69
C ARG A 73 -5.99 -32.60 12.35
N ASP A 74 -5.50 -31.83 13.33
CA ASP A 74 -4.90 -30.50 13.13
C ASP A 74 -3.59 -30.53 12.30
N ILE A 75 -3.00 -31.72 12.13
CA ILE A 75 -1.78 -31.99 11.35
C ILE A 75 -2.13 -32.71 10.04
N GLU A 76 -3.41 -32.85 9.72
CA GLU A 76 -3.93 -33.55 8.54
C GLU A 76 -3.66 -35.07 8.55
N ILE A 77 -3.43 -35.66 9.73
CA ILE A 77 -3.28 -37.10 9.90
C ILE A 77 -4.61 -37.68 10.43
N ASN A 78 -5.35 -38.34 9.54
CA ASN A 78 -6.61 -38.99 9.89
C ASN A 78 -6.37 -40.46 10.26
N ILE A 79 -6.78 -40.84 11.48
CA ILE A 79 -6.70 -42.22 11.96
C ILE A 79 -8.08 -42.87 11.85
N THR A 80 -8.14 -44.00 11.16
CA THR A 80 -9.34 -44.84 11.06
C THR A 80 -9.60 -45.58 12.38
N ASP A 81 -10.84 -45.91 12.70
CA ASP A 81 -11.15 -46.60 13.97
C ASP A 81 -10.51 -48.00 14.07
N ILE A 82 -10.25 -48.66 12.92
CA ILE A 82 -9.49 -49.92 12.82
C ILE A 82 -8.00 -49.71 13.18
N ASP A 83 -7.43 -48.59 12.74
CA ASP A 83 -6.05 -48.21 13.05
C ASP A 83 -5.93 -47.86 14.54
N MET A 84 -6.95 -47.19 15.10
CA MET A 84 -7.01 -46.86 16.53
C MET A 84 -7.02 -48.12 17.40
N TYR A 85 -7.84 -49.12 17.06
CA TYR A 85 -7.88 -50.39 17.79
C TYR A 85 -6.56 -51.16 17.69
N SER A 86 -5.94 -51.20 16.51
CA SER A 86 -4.66 -51.88 16.30
C SER A 86 -3.48 -51.20 17.01
N ILE A 87 -3.52 -49.87 17.11
CA ILE A 87 -2.55 -49.09 17.87
C ILE A 87 -2.73 -49.31 19.38
N MET A 88 -3.96 -49.27 19.88
CA MET A 88 -4.26 -49.55 21.29
C MET A 88 -3.88 -50.98 21.68
N SER A 89 -4.01 -51.94 20.77
CA SER A 89 -3.57 -53.32 20.96
C SER A 89 -2.05 -53.53 20.77
N GLY A 90 -1.26 -52.45 20.68
CA GLY A 90 0.20 -52.54 20.63
C GLY A 90 0.79 -53.07 19.31
N LYS A 91 0.04 -53.07 18.19
CA LYS A 91 0.58 -53.56 16.90
C LYS A 91 1.64 -52.59 16.38
N GLY A 92 2.91 -52.95 16.55
CA GLY A 92 4.06 -52.13 16.19
C GLY A 92 4.09 -51.66 14.74
N SER A 93 3.56 -52.44 13.78
CA SER A 93 3.54 -52.07 12.35
C SER A 93 2.63 -50.87 12.05
N THR A 94 1.43 -50.83 12.63
CA THR A 94 0.48 -49.72 12.47
C THR A 94 0.97 -48.44 13.13
N LEU A 95 1.58 -48.58 14.31
CA LEU A 95 2.17 -47.48 15.03
C LEU A 95 3.43 -46.95 14.31
N LEU A 96 4.26 -47.81 13.73
CA LEU A 96 5.42 -47.39 12.91
C LEU A 96 4.99 -46.58 11.69
N ARG A 97 3.92 -47.00 11.01
CA ARG A 97 3.33 -46.25 9.88
C ARG A 97 2.87 -44.87 10.32
N LEU A 98 2.22 -44.76 11.48
CA LEU A 98 1.79 -43.49 12.04
C LEU A 98 2.97 -42.59 12.39
N PHE A 99 4.02 -43.11 13.01
CA PHE A 99 5.24 -42.34 13.30
C PHE A 99 5.92 -41.83 12.02
N TYR A 100 5.90 -42.61 10.94
CA TYR A 100 6.43 -42.18 9.66
C TYR A 100 5.59 -41.07 9.01
N GLN A 101 4.26 -41.18 9.04
CA GLN A 101 3.38 -40.10 8.59
C GLN A 101 3.62 -38.83 9.40
N LEU A 102 3.73 -38.97 10.72
CA LEU A 102 4.00 -37.87 11.62
C LEU A 102 5.36 -37.21 11.34
N PHE A 103 6.41 -38.01 11.07
CA PHE A 103 7.71 -37.50 10.62
C PHE A 103 7.59 -36.64 9.36
N LEU A 104 6.92 -37.11 8.31
CA LEU A 104 6.78 -36.37 7.04
C LEU A 104 5.98 -35.07 7.17
N HIS A 105 4.89 -35.08 7.95
CA HIS A 105 4.04 -33.92 8.12
C HIS A 105 4.66 -32.87 9.04
N LEU A 106 5.38 -33.31 10.08
CA LEU A 106 6.06 -32.40 11.00
C LEU A 106 7.34 -31.81 10.41
N ASP A 107 8.10 -32.55 9.59
CA ASP A 107 9.31 -32.03 8.93
C ASP A 107 8.99 -30.86 7.98
N LYS A 108 7.88 -30.95 7.24
CA LYS A 108 7.36 -29.85 6.40
C LYS A 108 6.93 -28.64 7.24
N ARG A 109 6.27 -28.87 8.39
CA ARG A 109 5.83 -27.79 9.29
C ARG A 109 6.99 -27.13 10.04
N ASP A 110 8.03 -27.85 10.40
CA ASP A 110 9.17 -27.30 11.12
C ASP A 110 9.90 -26.21 10.34
N ARG A 111 10.09 -26.42 9.03
CA ARG A 111 10.69 -25.39 8.17
C ARG A 111 9.84 -24.12 8.09
N THR A 112 8.51 -24.27 8.03
CA THR A 112 7.59 -23.13 7.99
C THR A 112 7.42 -22.43 9.35
N ASN A 113 7.45 -23.20 10.44
CA ASN A 113 7.39 -22.69 11.81
C ASN A 113 8.69 -22.02 12.21
N PHE A 114 9.84 -22.56 11.82
CA PHE A 114 11.15 -21.91 11.96
C PHE A 114 11.16 -20.55 11.23
N ILE A 115 10.71 -20.50 9.96
CA ILE A 115 10.60 -19.23 9.22
C ILE A 115 9.62 -18.26 9.90
N LYS A 116 8.47 -18.74 10.41
CA LYS A 116 7.52 -17.89 11.15
C LYS A 116 8.08 -17.39 12.48
N GLN A 117 8.87 -18.21 13.17
CA GLN A 117 9.49 -17.87 14.45
C GLN A 117 10.66 -16.91 14.26
N GLU A 118 11.48 -17.11 13.23
CA GLU A 118 12.54 -16.19 12.83
C GLU A 118 11.93 -14.84 12.42
N ARG A 119 10.82 -14.84 11.67
CA ARG A 119 10.05 -13.61 11.36
C ARG A 119 9.41 -12.96 12.59
N LYS A 120 8.96 -13.73 13.58
CA LYS A 120 8.41 -13.19 14.84
C LYS A 120 9.51 -12.62 15.74
N ALA A 121 10.65 -13.30 15.86
CA ALA A 121 11.80 -12.84 16.64
C ALA A 121 12.45 -11.60 15.99
N THR A 122 12.59 -11.59 14.67
CA THR A 122 13.09 -10.41 13.94
C THR A 122 12.10 -9.24 13.99
N SER A 123 10.79 -9.49 13.93
CA SER A 123 9.77 -8.44 14.12
C SER A 123 9.56 -7.99 15.57
N SER A 124 10.05 -8.73 16.57
CA SER A 124 10.13 -8.27 17.97
C SER A 124 11.43 -7.54 18.28
N LEU A 125 12.52 -7.84 17.57
CA LEU A 125 13.82 -7.14 17.68
C LEU A 125 13.83 -5.81 16.91
N ILE A 126 13.05 -5.71 15.83
CA ILE A 126 12.76 -4.44 15.19
C ILE A 126 11.67 -3.79 16.04
N GLU A 127 12.06 -2.91 16.97
CA GLU A 127 11.13 -1.91 17.50
C GLU A 127 10.40 -1.31 16.30
N LYS A 128 9.09 -1.55 16.22
CA LYS A 128 8.26 -0.99 15.17
C LYS A 128 8.39 0.52 15.27
N ILE A 129 9.26 1.08 14.43
CA ILE A 129 9.33 2.50 14.13
C ILE A 129 7.88 2.92 13.94
N GLY A 130 7.38 3.73 14.86
CA GLY A 130 5.96 4.05 14.96
C GLY A 130 5.44 4.35 13.57
N HIS A 131 4.57 3.49 13.06
CA HIS A 131 3.85 3.80 11.83
C HIS A 131 3.28 5.21 12.04
N ARG A 132 3.52 6.13 11.09
CA ARG A 132 2.89 7.46 11.06
C ARG A 132 1.35 7.42 11.02
N PHE A 133 0.77 6.25 11.17
CA PHE A 133 -0.65 5.96 11.24
C PHE A 133 -0.91 5.19 12.52
N VAL A 134 -1.83 5.70 13.34
CA VAL A 134 -2.43 4.96 14.45
C VAL A 134 -3.26 3.84 13.81
N VAL A 135 -2.68 2.64 13.72
CA VAL A 135 -3.41 1.46 13.29
C VAL A 135 -4.09 0.89 14.53
N GLU A 136 -5.30 1.38 14.78
CA GLU A 136 -6.21 0.82 15.77
C GLU A 136 -6.61 -0.59 15.29
N LYS A 137 -6.25 -1.62 16.06
CA LYS A 137 -6.75 -2.98 15.79
C LYS A 137 -8.24 -2.99 16.14
N LEU A 138 -9.07 -2.75 15.14
CA LEU A 138 -10.50 -2.98 15.25
C LEU A 138 -10.73 -4.43 15.67
N HIS A 139 -11.48 -4.63 16.75
CA HIS A 139 -12.06 -5.93 17.05
C HIS A 139 -12.88 -6.37 15.83
N GLU A 140 -12.63 -7.58 15.34
CA GLU A 140 -13.56 -8.24 14.43
C GLU A 140 -14.88 -8.41 15.19
N VAL A 141 -15.76 -7.42 15.06
CA VAL A 141 -17.14 -7.52 15.49
C VAL A 141 -17.73 -8.61 14.61
N GLN A 142 -18.09 -9.74 15.22
CA GLN A 142 -18.94 -10.72 14.54
C GLN A 142 -20.14 -9.95 14.01
N GLU A 143 -20.25 -9.85 12.68
CA GLU A 143 -21.42 -9.24 12.08
C GLU A 143 -22.65 -10.01 12.59
N PRO A 144 -23.62 -9.32 13.22
CA PRO A 144 -24.86 -9.98 13.57
C PRO A 144 -25.44 -10.57 12.28
N SER A 145 -26.11 -11.71 12.38
CA SER A 145 -26.78 -12.36 11.26
C SER A 145 -27.84 -11.40 10.69
N ILE A 146 -27.46 -10.62 9.68
CA ILE A 146 -28.29 -9.65 9.00
C ILE A 146 -28.98 -10.36 7.83
N ASP A 147 -30.30 -10.21 7.78
CA ASP A 147 -31.20 -10.78 6.77
C ASP A 147 -30.78 -10.35 5.35
N ASP A 148 -30.76 -11.31 4.41
CA ASP A 148 -30.13 -11.17 3.08
C ASP A 148 -30.73 -10.03 2.24
N LEU A 149 -31.98 -9.64 2.52
CA LEU A 149 -32.64 -8.51 1.84
C LEU A 149 -32.08 -7.13 2.25
N SER A 150 -31.43 -7.01 3.40
CA SER A 150 -30.95 -5.72 3.93
C SER A 150 -29.46 -5.45 3.66
N LYS A 151 -28.71 -6.47 3.22
CA LYS A 151 -27.29 -6.36 2.82
C LYS A 151 -27.01 -5.35 1.71
N PRO A 152 -27.83 -5.24 0.63
CA PRO A 152 -27.57 -4.28 -0.44
C PRO A 152 -27.64 -2.82 0.02
N LEU A 153 -28.47 -2.51 1.02
CA LEU A 153 -28.60 -1.18 1.59
C LEU A 153 -27.42 -0.83 2.52
N LEU A 154 -26.86 -1.82 3.21
CA LEU A 154 -25.66 -1.64 4.03
C LEU A 154 -24.42 -1.40 3.17
N ASP A 155 -24.23 -2.20 2.12
CA ASP A 155 -23.12 -2.07 1.17
C ASP A 155 -23.17 -0.71 0.44
N GLN A 156 -24.37 -0.21 0.18
CA GLN A 156 -24.57 1.09 -0.48
C GLN A 156 -24.63 2.27 0.50
N LYS A 157 -24.42 2.07 1.81
CA LYS A 157 -24.49 3.17 2.79
C LYS A 157 -23.52 4.31 2.45
N MET A 158 -22.29 3.97 2.05
CA MET A 158 -21.29 4.95 1.61
C MET A 158 -21.73 5.72 0.36
N PHE A 159 -22.44 5.05 -0.55
CA PHE A 159 -23.00 5.67 -1.75
C PHE A 159 -24.17 6.60 -1.42
N ILE A 160 -25.04 6.21 -0.49
CA ILE A 160 -26.14 7.03 0.02
C ILE A 160 -25.61 8.28 0.74
N GLU A 161 -24.58 8.12 1.59
CA GLU A 161 -23.92 9.24 2.26
C GLU A 161 -23.23 10.18 1.26
N TRP A 162 -22.61 9.62 0.22
CA TRP A 162 -22.02 10.40 -0.86
C TRP A 162 -23.08 11.18 -1.65
N GLN A 163 -24.22 10.56 -1.98
CA GLN A 163 -25.34 11.24 -2.65
C GLN A 163 -25.91 12.37 -1.80
N ARG A 164 -26.13 12.14 -0.50
CA ARG A 164 -26.59 13.19 0.44
C ARG A 164 -25.61 14.34 0.55
N LYS A 165 -24.30 14.06 0.51
CA LYS A 165 -23.27 15.10 0.51
C LYS A 165 -23.31 15.91 -0.79
N LYS A 166 -23.44 15.24 -1.93
CA LYS A 166 -23.56 15.90 -3.24
C LYS A 166 -24.83 16.75 -3.35
N GLU A 167 -25.95 16.28 -2.82
CA GLU A 167 -27.19 17.05 -2.76
C GLU A 167 -27.02 18.34 -1.95
N LYS A 168 -26.33 18.28 -0.80
CA LYS A 168 -26.00 19.48 0.00
C LYS A 168 -25.11 20.45 -0.76
N GLU A 169 -24.04 19.96 -1.39
CA GLU A 169 -23.13 20.80 -2.19
C GLU A 169 -23.88 21.51 -3.33
N VAL A 170 -24.75 20.79 -4.04
CA VAL A 170 -25.58 21.36 -5.12
C VAL A 170 -26.57 22.39 -4.58
N LYS A 171 -27.19 22.13 -3.43
CA LYS A 171 -28.12 23.05 -2.79
C LYS A 171 -27.44 24.33 -2.34
N GLU A 172 -26.27 24.24 -1.71
CA GLU A 172 -25.45 25.40 -1.31
C GLU A 172 -25.03 26.24 -2.52
N MET A 173 -24.64 25.59 -3.63
CA MET A 173 -24.28 26.26 -4.87
C MET A 173 -25.48 26.97 -5.52
N TYR A 174 -26.66 26.34 -5.49
CA TYR A 174 -27.90 26.95 -5.96
C TYR A 174 -28.31 28.15 -5.10
N ASP A 175 -28.26 28.02 -3.77
CA ASP A 175 -28.58 29.10 -2.84
C ASP A 175 -27.61 30.29 -3.00
N TYR A 176 -26.33 30.01 -3.21
CA TYR A 176 -25.31 31.03 -3.52
C TYR A 176 -25.62 31.75 -4.83
N MET A 177 -25.89 31.01 -5.91
CA MET A 177 -26.24 31.60 -7.21
C MET A 177 -27.52 32.43 -7.11
N ARG A 178 -28.55 31.90 -6.46
CA ARG A 178 -29.81 32.62 -6.22
C ARG A 178 -29.60 33.92 -5.45
N HIS A 179 -28.78 33.91 -4.39
CA HIS A 179 -28.42 35.11 -3.65
C HIS A 179 -27.61 36.10 -4.49
N LYS A 180 -26.67 35.62 -5.30
CA LYS A 180 -25.87 36.46 -6.20
C LYS A 180 -26.76 37.17 -7.23
N TYR A 181 -27.65 36.43 -7.90
CA TYR A 181 -28.58 37.01 -8.86
C TYR A 181 -29.63 37.90 -8.21
N SER A 182 -30.15 37.54 -7.04
CA SER A 182 -31.07 38.40 -6.28
C SER A 182 -30.42 39.75 -5.94
N LYS A 183 -29.14 39.77 -5.53
CA LYS A 183 -28.39 41.02 -5.31
C LYS A 183 -28.16 41.82 -6.59
N VAL A 184 -27.96 41.16 -7.73
CA VAL A 184 -27.81 41.83 -9.03
C VAL A 184 -29.14 42.43 -9.48
N ILE A 185 -30.24 41.69 -9.36
CA ILE A 185 -31.59 42.17 -9.70
C ILE A 185 -32.00 43.32 -8.78
N ALA A 186 -31.80 43.20 -7.47
CA ALA A 186 -32.06 44.28 -6.53
C ALA A 186 -31.23 45.54 -6.86
N LYS A 187 -29.95 45.37 -7.25
CA LYS A 187 -29.13 46.49 -7.73
C LYS A 187 -29.65 47.10 -9.03
N ILE A 188 -30.18 46.30 -9.96
CA ILE A 188 -30.78 46.77 -11.22
C ILE A 188 -32.09 47.52 -10.95
N GLU A 189 -32.92 47.04 -10.03
CA GLU A 189 -34.17 47.69 -9.60
C GLU A 189 -33.91 48.96 -8.78
N GLU A 190 -32.89 48.98 -7.91
CA GLU A 190 -32.43 50.17 -7.20
C GLU A 190 -31.80 51.18 -8.18
N SER A 191 -31.07 50.70 -9.19
CA SER A 191 -30.51 51.50 -10.26
C SER A 191 -31.54 51.78 -11.37
N ASN A 192 -32.79 52.11 -11.02
CA ASN A 192 -33.83 52.59 -11.93
C ASN A 192 -33.35 53.83 -12.73
N ILE A 193 -32.47 53.59 -13.71
CA ILE A 193 -32.26 54.41 -14.88
C ILE A 193 -33.38 53.95 -15.80
N PRO A 194 -34.34 54.81 -16.15
CA PRO A 194 -35.34 54.47 -17.13
C PRO A 194 -34.61 54.31 -18.45
N ILE A 195 -34.21 53.08 -18.80
CA ILE A 195 -33.82 52.72 -20.15
C ILE A 195 -35.12 52.79 -20.94
N LYS A 196 -35.44 53.99 -21.41
CA LYS A 196 -36.36 54.20 -22.52
C LYS A 196 -35.72 53.48 -23.70
N HIS A 197 -36.05 52.20 -23.89
CA HIS A 197 -36.03 51.64 -25.22
C HIS A 197 -37.03 52.46 -26.05
N GLN A 198 -36.53 53.51 -26.69
CA GLN A 198 -37.19 54.08 -27.84
C GLN A 198 -37.12 53.00 -28.92
N VAL A 199 -38.13 52.14 -28.94
CA VAL A 199 -38.46 51.40 -30.15
C VAL A 199 -38.51 52.45 -31.25
N PRO A 200 -37.75 52.32 -32.35
CA PRO A 200 -37.79 53.30 -33.42
C PRO A 200 -39.24 53.46 -33.83
N ASN A 201 -39.77 54.68 -33.69
CA ASN A 201 -41.12 55.00 -34.16
C ASN A 201 -41.14 54.76 -35.67
N LEU A 202 -41.50 53.54 -36.07
CA LEU A 202 -41.93 53.24 -37.44
C LEU A 202 -43.10 54.18 -37.68
N LYS A 203 -42.88 55.20 -38.53
CA LYS A 203 -43.92 56.14 -38.97
C LYS A 203 -45.14 55.31 -39.36
N LYS A 204 -46.22 55.40 -38.59
CA LYS A 204 -47.48 54.71 -38.88
C LYS A 204 -47.94 55.19 -40.25
N ILE A 205 -47.87 54.29 -41.23
CA ILE A 205 -48.37 54.50 -42.59
C ILE A 205 -49.84 54.91 -42.46
N SER A 206 -50.22 56.02 -43.11
CA SER A 206 -51.56 56.60 -43.00
C SER A 206 -52.62 55.59 -43.45
N ASN A 207 -53.82 55.62 -42.87
CA ASN A 207 -54.91 54.71 -43.25
C ASN A 207 -55.35 54.91 -44.72
N LYS A 208 -55.05 56.06 -45.34
CA LYS A 208 -55.21 56.26 -46.79
C LYS A 208 -54.19 55.44 -47.58
N ASP A 209 -52.91 55.56 -47.23
CA ASP A 209 -51.83 54.82 -47.89
C ASP A 209 -52.02 53.31 -47.77
N LYS A 210 -52.54 52.80 -46.63
CA LYS A 210 -52.87 51.37 -46.49
C LYS A 210 -53.95 50.91 -47.46
N LYS A 211 -55.00 51.70 -47.64
CA LYS A 211 -56.10 51.39 -48.58
C LYS A 211 -55.62 51.47 -50.03
N ASP A 212 -54.74 52.42 -50.33
CA ASP A 212 -54.18 52.55 -51.68
C ASP A 212 -53.16 51.43 -51.96
N MET A 213 -52.39 50.99 -50.96
CA MET A 213 -51.53 49.80 -51.03
C MET A 213 -52.34 48.51 -51.21
N GLU A 214 -53.46 48.34 -50.49
CA GLU A 214 -54.36 47.20 -50.68
C GLU A 214 -55.00 47.19 -52.07
N LYS A 215 -55.46 48.35 -52.55
CA LYS A 215 -55.97 48.50 -53.93
C LYS A 215 -54.92 48.18 -54.97
N PHE A 216 -53.66 48.56 -54.73
CA PHE A 216 -52.54 48.25 -55.63
C PHE A 216 -52.22 46.76 -55.63
N SER A 217 -52.14 46.12 -54.46
CA SER A 217 -51.88 44.67 -54.34
C SER A 217 -52.98 43.81 -54.96
N LEU A 218 -54.23 44.27 -54.91
CA LEU A 218 -55.37 43.60 -55.56
C LEU A 218 -55.33 43.76 -57.08
N LYS A 219 -54.77 44.85 -57.60
CA LYS A 219 -54.65 45.13 -59.03
C LYS A 219 -53.51 44.39 -59.70
N TYR A 220 -52.42 44.13 -58.96
CA TYR A 220 -51.23 43.44 -59.44
C TYR A 220 -50.81 42.37 -58.43
N PRO A 221 -51.45 41.19 -58.45
CA PRO A 221 -51.04 40.09 -57.59
C PRO A 221 -49.63 39.60 -57.96
N CYS A 222 -48.73 39.50 -56.97
CA CYS A 222 -47.40 38.92 -57.16
C CYS A 222 -47.52 37.39 -57.19
N GLU A 223 -47.58 36.80 -58.38
CA GLU A 223 -47.46 35.35 -58.55
C GLU A 223 -45.98 34.96 -58.60
N PHE A 224 -45.50 34.19 -57.61
CA PHE A 224 -44.18 33.59 -57.67
C PHE A 224 -44.22 32.35 -58.55
N ARG A 225 -43.70 32.47 -59.77
CA ARG A 225 -43.47 31.35 -60.69
C ARG A 225 -41.98 31.03 -60.75
N ASN A 226 -41.64 29.75 -60.85
CA ASN A 226 -40.26 29.31 -61.01
C ASN A 226 -39.84 29.49 -62.47
N TYR A 227 -39.28 30.64 -62.81
CA TYR A 227 -38.82 30.96 -64.17
C TYR A 227 -37.46 30.30 -64.48
N THR A 228 -37.29 29.88 -65.73
CA THR A 228 -36.00 29.37 -66.25
C THR A 228 -35.09 30.57 -66.58
N TYR A 229 -33.76 30.38 -66.61
CA TYR A 229 -32.78 31.47 -66.81
C TYR A 229 -33.06 32.33 -68.07
N GLU A 230 -33.44 31.70 -69.18
CA GLU A 230 -33.76 32.41 -70.43
C GLU A 230 -35.05 33.26 -70.31
N GLU A 231 -36.04 32.79 -69.57
CA GLU A 231 -37.28 33.54 -69.30
C GLU A 231 -37.04 34.74 -68.37
N LEU A 232 -36.06 34.65 -67.47
CA LEU A 232 -35.64 35.75 -66.60
C LEU A 232 -34.98 36.88 -67.41
N VAL A 233 -34.13 36.53 -68.39
CA VAL A 233 -33.47 37.52 -69.26
C VAL A 233 -34.50 38.27 -70.10
N GLU A 234 -35.48 37.58 -70.69
CA GLU A 234 -36.55 38.24 -71.45
C GLU A 234 -37.46 39.12 -70.58
N LEU A 235 -37.74 38.71 -69.33
CA LEU A 235 -38.51 39.51 -68.39
C LEU A 235 -37.75 40.77 -67.97
N GLU A 236 -36.42 40.67 -67.83
CA GLU A 236 -35.56 41.81 -67.53
C GLU A 236 -35.53 42.80 -68.70
N GLU A 237 -35.43 42.33 -69.95
CA GLU A 237 -35.52 43.15 -71.16
C GLU A 237 -36.88 43.86 -71.26
N LYS A 238 -37.99 43.14 -71.07
CA LYS A 238 -39.35 43.71 -71.04
C LYS A 238 -39.55 44.70 -69.88
N ALA A 239 -38.89 44.49 -68.75
CA ALA A 239 -38.91 45.43 -67.63
C ALA A 239 -38.07 46.68 -67.90
N ILE A 240 -36.94 46.57 -68.59
CA ILE A 240 -36.12 47.70 -69.04
C ILE A 240 -36.89 48.56 -70.06
N GLU A 241 -37.62 47.94 -70.97
CA GLU A 241 -38.50 48.64 -71.92
C GLU A 241 -39.67 49.36 -71.23
N ARG A 242 -40.32 48.73 -70.24
CA ARG A 242 -41.36 49.37 -69.42
C ARG A 242 -40.82 50.45 -68.48
N LYS A 243 -39.61 50.30 -67.96
CA LYS A 243 -38.92 51.35 -67.19
C LYS A 243 -38.66 52.58 -68.05
N LYS A 244 -38.38 52.43 -69.35
CA LYS A 244 -38.23 53.58 -70.26
C LYS A 244 -39.55 54.34 -70.51
N SER A 245 -40.71 53.69 -70.37
CA SER A 245 -42.03 54.33 -70.56
C SER A 245 -42.72 54.81 -69.29
N LEU A 246 -42.29 54.34 -68.11
CA LEU A 246 -42.88 54.66 -66.81
C LEU A 246 -41.95 55.46 -65.90
N ILE A 247 -41.20 56.40 -66.47
CA ILE A 247 -40.49 57.41 -65.69
C ILE A 247 -41.10 58.77 -66.00
N ASP A 248 -42.08 59.16 -65.20
CA ASP A 248 -42.19 60.55 -64.73
C ASP A 248 -43.21 60.66 -63.59
N SER A 249 -42.84 60.08 -62.45
CA SER A 249 -43.34 60.59 -61.19
C SER A 249 -42.18 60.58 -60.21
N ASP A 250 -41.73 61.77 -59.80
CA ASP A 250 -40.63 61.96 -58.84
C ASP A 250 -40.84 61.18 -57.54
N TRP A 251 -42.10 60.88 -57.22
CA TRP A 251 -42.47 60.03 -56.09
C TRP A 251 -41.97 58.59 -56.23
N ALA A 252 -42.05 58.00 -57.43
CA ALA A 252 -41.59 56.63 -57.66
C ALA A 252 -40.06 56.52 -57.59
N ARG A 253 -39.33 57.53 -58.09
CA ARG A 253 -37.87 57.63 -57.93
C ARG A 253 -37.48 57.76 -56.46
N SER A 254 -38.11 58.69 -55.72
CA SER A 254 -37.85 58.86 -54.28
C SER A 254 -38.21 57.62 -53.45
N TYR A 255 -39.25 56.88 -53.83
CA TYR A 255 -39.62 55.63 -53.17
C TYR A 255 -38.59 54.51 -53.42
N MET A 256 -38.10 54.38 -54.65
CA MET A 256 -37.04 53.43 -54.99
C MET A 256 -35.72 53.79 -54.30
N ASP A 257 -35.32 55.06 -54.26
CA ASP A 257 -34.13 55.51 -53.55
C ASP A 257 -34.23 55.21 -52.04
N ASN A 258 -35.39 55.46 -51.43
CA ASN A 258 -35.64 55.10 -50.03
C ASN A 258 -35.60 53.58 -49.79
N LEU A 259 -36.02 52.77 -50.75
CA LEU A 259 -35.91 51.31 -50.68
C LEU A 259 -34.45 50.85 -50.78
N TYR A 260 -33.67 51.41 -51.72
CA TYR A 260 -32.25 51.11 -51.85
C TYR A 260 -31.46 51.50 -50.61
N VAL A 261 -31.72 52.69 -50.04
CA VAL A 261 -31.13 53.12 -48.76
C VAL A 261 -31.50 52.18 -47.62
N LYS A 262 -32.76 51.70 -47.55
CA LYS A 262 -33.16 50.72 -46.54
C LYS A 262 -32.48 49.37 -46.70
N ILE A 263 -32.33 48.88 -47.94
CA ILE A 263 -31.65 47.61 -48.23
C ILE A 263 -30.17 47.73 -47.88
N HIS A 264 -29.51 48.83 -48.25
CA HIS A 264 -28.11 49.05 -47.94
C HIS A 264 -27.86 49.17 -46.44
N ASN A 265 -28.65 49.99 -45.73
CA ASN A 265 -28.56 50.10 -44.27
C ASN A 265 -28.80 48.77 -43.55
N LYS A 266 -29.67 47.91 -44.11
CA LYS A 266 -29.91 46.57 -43.57
C LYS A 266 -28.70 45.66 -43.79
N ALA A 267 -28.11 45.68 -44.99
CA ALA A 267 -26.89 44.93 -45.29
C ALA A 267 -25.72 45.37 -44.38
N ASP A 268 -25.51 46.67 -44.23
CA ASP A 268 -24.45 47.23 -43.37
C ASP A 268 -24.67 46.85 -41.89
N SER A 269 -25.92 46.87 -41.42
CA SER A 269 -26.25 46.42 -40.06
C SER A 269 -26.02 44.93 -39.87
N GLU A 270 -26.28 44.10 -40.88
CA GLU A 270 -26.02 42.66 -40.84
C GLU A 270 -24.52 42.35 -40.87
N GLU A 271 -23.75 43.09 -41.68
CA GLU A 271 -22.29 42.98 -41.71
C GLU A 271 -21.66 43.42 -40.39
N PHE A 272 -22.12 44.54 -39.83
CA PHE A 272 -21.68 45.00 -38.51
C PHE A 272 -22.01 43.99 -37.41
N GLN A 273 -23.21 43.40 -37.43
CA GLN A 273 -23.57 42.34 -36.49
C GLN A 273 -22.68 41.11 -36.64
N LYS A 274 -22.35 40.68 -37.87
CA LYS A 274 -21.43 39.57 -38.12
C LYS A 274 -20.02 39.87 -37.59
N GLN A 275 -19.50 41.07 -37.84
CA GLN A 275 -18.21 41.50 -37.31
C GLN A 275 -18.20 41.51 -35.78
N LEU A 276 -19.23 42.10 -35.17
CA LEU A 276 -19.38 42.11 -33.71
C LEU A 276 -19.43 40.68 -33.15
N THR A 277 -20.20 39.80 -33.78
CA THR A 277 -20.34 38.40 -33.35
C THR A 277 -19.01 37.66 -33.47
N ASN A 278 -18.25 37.89 -34.55
CA ASN A 278 -16.92 37.29 -34.75
C ASN A 278 -15.89 37.80 -33.75
N VAL A 279 -15.90 39.09 -33.42
CA VAL A 279 -14.99 39.66 -32.41
C VAL A 279 -15.33 39.13 -31.02
N ILE A 280 -16.62 39.10 -30.67
CA ILE A 280 -17.06 38.57 -29.37
C ILE A 280 -16.72 37.09 -29.27
N SER A 281 -17.01 36.28 -30.29
CA SER A 281 -16.71 34.85 -30.29
C SER A 281 -15.21 34.60 -30.19
N GLY A 282 -14.39 35.31 -30.98
CA GLY A 282 -12.93 35.25 -30.89
C GLY A 282 -12.43 35.57 -29.47
N SER A 283 -12.88 36.68 -28.88
CA SER A 283 -12.46 37.06 -27.53
C SER A 283 -12.89 36.05 -26.46
N LEU A 284 -14.07 35.44 -26.59
CA LEU A 284 -14.55 34.42 -25.67
C LEU A 284 -13.77 33.12 -25.81
N TRP A 285 -13.40 32.73 -27.03
CA TRP A 285 -12.52 31.60 -27.29
C TRP A 285 -11.14 31.83 -26.68
N ASP A 286 -10.52 33.00 -26.92
CA ASP A 286 -9.22 33.32 -26.36
C ASP A 286 -9.24 33.33 -24.83
N LEU A 287 -10.29 33.88 -24.21
CA LEU A 287 -10.48 33.83 -22.76
C LEU A 287 -10.63 32.41 -22.24
N SER A 288 -11.41 31.57 -22.93
CA SER A 288 -11.60 30.16 -22.55
C SER A 288 -10.30 29.37 -22.65
N VAL A 289 -9.54 29.56 -23.74
CA VAL A 289 -8.24 28.91 -23.96
C VAL A 289 -7.25 29.35 -22.87
N ALA A 290 -7.15 30.65 -22.60
CA ALA A 290 -6.28 31.16 -21.55
C ALA A 290 -6.65 30.62 -20.16
N GLU A 291 -7.94 30.48 -19.85
CA GLU A 291 -8.39 29.88 -18.59
C GLU A 291 -8.00 28.40 -18.50
N GLU A 292 -8.17 27.63 -19.57
CA GLU A 292 -7.78 26.21 -19.62
C GLU A 292 -6.27 26.01 -19.54
N GLU A 293 -5.49 26.81 -20.26
CA GLU A 293 -4.02 26.79 -20.17
C GLU A 293 -3.56 27.12 -18.75
N SER A 294 -4.14 28.13 -18.12
CA SER A 294 -3.80 28.46 -16.72
C SER A 294 -4.11 27.31 -15.76
N LYS A 295 -5.23 26.60 -15.96
CA LYS A 295 -5.59 25.42 -15.15
C LYS A 295 -4.57 24.32 -15.37
N LEU A 296 -4.23 24.01 -16.62
CA LEU A 296 -3.22 23.00 -16.96
C LEU A 296 -1.86 23.32 -16.36
N ASP A 297 -1.41 24.57 -16.48
CA ASP A 297 -0.14 25.02 -15.90
C ASP A 297 -0.11 24.86 -14.38
N THR A 298 -1.21 25.22 -13.69
CA THR A 298 -1.29 25.04 -12.24
C THR A 298 -1.27 23.56 -11.83
N GLU A 299 -1.90 22.67 -12.60
CA GLU A 299 -1.87 21.23 -12.35
C GLU A 299 -0.51 20.62 -12.64
N LEU A 300 0.13 21.03 -13.74
CA LEU A 300 1.47 20.62 -14.12
C LEU A 300 2.47 21.07 -13.05
N ALA A 301 2.42 22.31 -12.60
CA ALA A 301 3.26 22.82 -11.52
C ALA A 301 3.08 22.01 -10.22
N LYS A 302 1.84 21.67 -9.85
CA LYS A 302 1.57 20.80 -8.68
C LYS A 302 2.19 19.42 -8.84
N LYS A 303 2.11 18.81 -10.03
CA LYS A 303 2.71 17.49 -10.30
C LYS A 303 4.24 17.55 -10.26
N VAL A 304 4.84 18.53 -10.93
CA VAL A 304 6.30 18.73 -10.94
C VAL A 304 6.84 19.00 -9.53
N MET A 305 6.15 19.83 -8.74
CA MET A 305 6.54 20.09 -7.36
C MET A 305 6.49 18.82 -6.50
N LYS A 306 5.44 17.99 -6.65
CA LYS A 306 5.36 16.69 -5.97
C LYS A 306 6.49 15.76 -6.38
N LEU A 307 6.80 15.66 -7.68
CA LEU A 307 7.91 14.85 -8.17
C LEU A 307 9.25 15.30 -7.57
N SER A 308 9.53 16.61 -7.58
CA SER A 308 10.74 17.16 -6.96
C SER A 308 10.82 16.86 -5.45
N GLN A 309 9.69 16.89 -4.74
CA GLN A 309 9.65 16.49 -3.33
C GLN A 309 9.96 14.99 -3.14
N PHE A 310 9.41 14.11 -3.98
CA PHE A 310 9.70 12.69 -3.94
C PHE A 310 11.16 12.39 -4.26
N GLU A 311 11.73 13.05 -5.26
CA GLU A 311 13.16 12.95 -5.59
C GLU A 311 14.04 13.36 -4.42
N LYS A 312 13.72 14.49 -3.77
CA LYS A 312 14.45 14.96 -2.58
C LYS A 312 14.36 13.95 -1.43
N GLN A 313 13.18 13.36 -1.19
CA GLN A 313 13.00 12.32 -0.17
C GLN A 313 13.81 11.07 -0.49
N MET A 314 13.77 10.59 -1.73
CA MET A 314 14.56 9.44 -2.21
C MET A 314 16.06 9.70 -2.03
N CYS A 315 16.57 10.86 -2.46
CA CYS A 315 17.98 11.21 -2.29
C CYS A 315 18.40 11.23 -0.82
N THR A 316 17.54 11.75 0.07
CA THR A 316 17.80 11.78 1.50
C THR A 316 17.89 10.36 2.08
N GLN A 317 16.93 9.49 1.74
CA GLN A 317 16.94 8.09 2.17
C GLN A 317 18.15 7.32 1.63
N ILE A 318 18.55 7.56 0.37
CA ILE A 318 19.75 6.97 -0.20
C ILE A 318 21.00 7.45 0.54
N MET A 319 21.04 8.72 0.96
CA MET A 319 22.17 9.25 1.72
C MET A 319 22.23 8.66 3.14
N GLU A 320 21.09 8.53 3.81
CA GLU A 320 20.97 7.89 5.12
C GLU A 320 21.38 6.42 5.08
N THR A 321 20.90 5.64 4.10
CA THR A 321 21.26 4.22 3.93
C THR A 321 22.74 4.04 3.61
N LYS A 322 23.32 4.90 2.75
CA LYS A 322 24.77 4.93 2.52
C LYS A 322 25.55 5.26 3.81
N GLN A 323 25.05 6.17 4.63
CA GLN A 323 25.68 6.51 5.90
C GLN A 323 25.60 5.36 6.91
N GLN A 324 24.45 4.68 7.00
CA GLN A 324 24.29 3.48 7.83
C GLN A 324 25.24 2.37 7.39
N ALA A 325 25.39 2.13 6.09
CA ALA A 325 26.35 1.15 5.56
C ALA A 325 27.80 1.50 5.93
N ARG A 326 28.19 2.78 5.83
CA ARG A 326 29.51 3.24 6.27
C ARG A 326 29.72 3.03 7.78
N ASN A 327 28.70 3.30 8.59
CA ASN A 327 28.76 3.09 10.03
C ASN A 327 28.89 1.61 10.38
N LEU A 328 28.19 0.70 9.69
CA LEU A 328 28.35 -0.74 9.88
C LEU A 328 29.77 -1.21 9.57
N VAL A 329 30.37 -0.70 8.49
CA VAL A 329 31.76 -1.01 8.16
C VAL A 329 32.72 -0.50 9.24
N ARG A 330 32.53 0.74 9.72
CA ARG A 330 33.33 1.29 10.82
C ARG A 330 33.18 0.48 12.11
N ASN A 331 31.96 0.11 12.48
CA ASN A 331 31.71 -0.70 13.66
C ASN A 331 32.36 -2.08 13.53
N ARG A 332 32.31 -2.70 12.34
CA ARG A 332 32.98 -3.98 12.10
C ARG A 332 34.50 -3.88 12.26
N ILE A 333 35.10 -2.81 11.74
CA ILE A 333 36.54 -2.56 11.90
C ILE A 333 36.87 -2.36 13.39
N ALA A 334 36.13 -1.49 14.08
CA ALA A 334 36.35 -1.23 15.50
C ALA A 334 36.21 -2.50 16.35
N SER A 335 35.16 -3.30 16.13
CA SER A 335 35.02 -4.59 16.82
C SER A 335 36.17 -5.55 16.50
N GLN A 336 36.66 -5.58 15.26
CA GLN A 336 37.80 -6.42 14.91
C GLN A 336 39.09 -5.96 15.61
N ASP A 337 39.29 -4.65 15.72
CA ASP A 337 40.42 -4.06 16.44
C ASP A 337 40.32 -4.40 17.94
N GLU A 338 39.16 -4.26 18.57
CA GLU A 338 38.91 -4.67 19.96
C GLU A 338 39.18 -6.17 20.19
N PHE A 339 38.77 -7.04 19.27
CA PHE A 339 39.07 -8.47 19.35
C PHE A 339 40.57 -8.75 19.22
N ASN A 340 41.27 -8.02 18.35
CA ASN A 340 42.71 -8.16 18.19
C ASN A 340 43.43 -7.68 19.47
N ASP A 341 43.01 -6.55 20.04
CA ASP A 341 43.55 -6.01 21.29
C ASP A 341 43.38 -7.03 22.43
N GLN A 342 42.18 -7.57 22.63
CA GLN A 342 41.92 -8.63 23.61
C GLN A 342 42.81 -9.86 23.41
N ARG A 343 43.04 -10.28 22.16
CA ARG A 343 43.95 -11.40 21.87
C ARG A 343 45.39 -11.08 22.23
N THR A 344 45.85 -9.86 21.94
CA THR A 344 47.21 -9.44 22.32
C THR A 344 47.37 -9.32 23.82
N GLU A 345 46.36 -8.83 24.54
CA GLU A 345 46.35 -8.79 26.00
C GLU A 345 46.41 -10.19 26.61
N GLN A 346 45.59 -11.13 26.11
CA GLN A 346 45.64 -12.53 26.54
C GLN A 346 47.01 -13.16 26.28
N PHE A 347 47.60 -12.89 25.12
CA PHE A 347 48.95 -13.37 24.79
C PHE A 347 50.01 -12.77 25.71
N ASN A 348 49.92 -11.47 26.01
CA ASN A 348 50.83 -10.81 26.93
C ASN A 348 50.69 -11.35 28.36
N GLN A 349 49.48 -11.63 28.82
CA GLN A 349 49.24 -12.28 30.11
C GLN A 349 49.87 -13.67 30.15
N PHE A 350 49.70 -14.47 29.09
CA PHE A 350 50.35 -15.77 28.98
C PHE A 350 51.88 -15.67 29.06
N LEU A 351 52.49 -14.73 28.32
CA LEU A 351 53.93 -14.50 28.39
C LEU A 351 54.40 -14.05 29.77
N ASN A 352 53.62 -13.21 30.46
CA ASN A 352 53.93 -12.79 31.82
C ASN A 352 53.88 -13.97 32.79
N ASN A 353 52.88 -14.83 32.70
CA ASN A 353 52.78 -16.04 33.52
C ASN A 353 53.98 -16.98 33.29
N VAL A 354 54.35 -17.22 32.02
CA VAL A 354 55.53 -18.03 31.69
C VAL A 354 56.81 -17.39 32.24
N LYS A 355 56.94 -16.07 32.15
CA LYS A 355 58.09 -15.35 32.73
C LYS A 355 58.13 -15.49 34.25
N GLU A 356 56.99 -15.44 34.93
CA GLU A 356 56.87 -15.67 36.36
C GLU A 356 57.24 -17.10 36.75
N GLU A 357 56.76 -18.11 36.01
CA GLU A 357 57.15 -19.51 36.21
C GLU A 357 58.66 -19.73 36.04
N ILE A 358 59.27 -19.13 35.01
CA ILE A 358 60.72 -19.18 34.81
C ILE A 358 61.45 -18.53 35.98
N ASN A 359 60.98 -17.36 36.46
CA ASN A 359 61.60 -16.68 37.59
C ASN A 359 61.50 -17.49 38.88
N LEU A 360 60.35 -18.15 39.12
CA LEU A 360 60.18 -19.06 40.25
C LEU A 360 61.15 -20.24 40.15
N GLY A 361 61.24 -20.87 38.98
CA GLY A 361 62.20 -21.97 38.75
C GLY A 361 63.65 -21.54 38.93
N LEU A 362 64.03 -20.34 38.48
CA LEU A 362 65.36 -19.77 38.74
C LEU A 362 65.61 -19.57 40.24
N SER A 363 64.62 -19.05 40.97
CA SER A 363 64.70 -18.90 42.43
C SER A 363 64.88 -20.24 43.13
N GLU A 364 64.17 -21.29 42.71
CA GLU A 364 64.32 -22.66 43.24
C GLU A 364 65.72 -23.22 42.99
N ILE A 365 66.26 -23.02 41.79
CA ILE A 365 67.64 -23.42 41.45
C ILE A 365 68.63 -22.69 42.35
N ASP A 366 68.46 -21.39 42.58
CA ASP A 366 69.32 -20.61 43.46
C ASP A 366 69.22 -21.06 44.92
N PHE A 367 68.02 -21.40 45.40
CA PHE A 367 67.81 -21.98 46.72
C PHE A 367 68.51 -23.34 46.88
N GLU A 368 68.37 -24.24 45.90
CA GLU A 368 69.02 -25.55 45.94
C GLU A 368 70.54 -25.43 45.86
N LYS A 369 71.05 -24.53 45.02
CA LYS A 369 72.48 -24.19 44.97
C LYS A 369 72.99 -23.67 46.32
N HIS A 370 72.22 -22.83 47.00
CA HIS A 370 72.57 -22.36 48.34
C HIS A 370 72.59 -23.52 49.37
N ARG A 371 71.57 -24.39 49.34
CA ARG A 371 71.48 -25.58 50.19
C ARG A 371 72.66 -26.54 49.97
N GLN A 372 73.01 -26.83 48.72
CA GLN A 372 74.15 -27.68 48.37
C GLN A 372 75.46 -27.09 48.86
N ASN A 373 75.68 -25.79 48.68
CA ASN A 373 76.85 -25.09 49.21
C ASN A 373 76.95 -25.22 50.74
N MET A 374 75.82 -25.12 51.45
CA MET A 374 75.78 -25.31 52.91
C MET A 374 76.10 -26.75 53.32
N LEU A 375 75.58 -27.74 52.60
CA LEU A 375 75.91 -29.15 52.81
C LEU A 375 77.39 -29.43 52.53
N HIS A 376 77.95 -28.91 51.44
CA HIS A 376 79.38 -29.03 51.13
C HIS A 376 80.26 -28.40 52.21
N LYS A 377 79.91 -27.22 52.73
CA LYS A 377 80.59 -26.62 53.88
C LYS A 377 80.56 -27.55 55.10
N LYS A 378 79.37 -28.05 55.49
CA LYS A 378 79.22 -28.98 56.63
C LYS A 378 80.03 -30.28 56.43
N LEU A 379 80.01 -30.88 55.25
CA LEU A 379 80.81 -32.05 54.90
C LEU A 379 82.31 -31.78 55.00
N LYS A 380 82.77 -30.63 54.50
CA LYS A 380 84.18 -30.22 54.60
C LYS A 380 84.61 -30.05 56.05
N TYR A 381 83.78 -29.43 56.89
CA TYR A 381 84.01 -29.33 58.34
C TYR A 381 84.06 -30.72 59.00
N SER A 382 83.10 -31.59 58.70
CA SER A 382 83.07 -32.97 59.24
C SER A 382 84.31 -33.78 58.84
N LYS A 383 84.69 -33.76 57.55
CA LYS A 383 85.93 -34.42 57.07
C LYS A 383 87.16 -33.88 57.79
N ARG A 384 87.28 -32.55 57.97
CA ARG A 384 88.40 -31.94 58.69
C ARG A 384 88.46 -32.39 60.16
N ASN A 385 87.31 -32.49 60.82
CA ASN A 385 87.22 -32.99 62.20
C ASN A 385 87.51 -34.49 62.29
N PHE A 386 87.12 -35.28 61.29
CA PHE A 386 87.37 -36.72 61.24
C PHE A 386 88.84 -37.05 60.94
N SER A 387 89.52 -36.27 60.10
CA SER A 387 90.98 -36.36 59.92
C SER A 387 91.72 -36.00 61.21
N ARG A 388 91.32 -34.91 61.89
CA ARG A 388 91.90 -34.53 63.19
C ARG A 388 91.74 -35.56 64.29
N ARG A 389 90.68 -36.39 64.24
CA ARG A 389 90.47 -37.51 65.19
C ARG A 389 91.24 -38.79 64.83
N ARG A 390 91.83 -38.86 63.64
CA ARG A 390 92.68 -39.99 63.20
C ARG A 390 94.17 -39.73 63.42
N ASP A 391 94.56 -38.46 63.58
CA ASP A 391 95.96 -38.04 63.84
C ASP A 391 96.28 -37.91 65.35
N THR A 392 95.37 -38.37 66.21
CA THR A 392 95.52 -38.55 67.67
C THR A 392 95.36 -40.02 67.99
#